data_AF-A0A7L2HSW4-F1
#
_entry.id   AF-A0A7L2HSW4-F1
#
_cell.length_a   1.000
_cell.length_b   1.000
_cell.length_c   1.000
_cell.angle_alpha   90.00
_cell.angle_beta   90.00
_cell.angle_gamma   90.00
#
_symmetry.space_group_name_H-M   'P 1'
#
loop_
_entity.id
_entity.type
_entity.pdbx_description
1 polymer ?
#
loop_
_entity_poly.entity_id
_entity_poly.type
_entity_poly.pdbx_seq_one_letter_code
_entity_poly.pdbx_strand_id
1 'polypeptide(L)'
;SHCCVGLEVKEDPEEFYKKFLPSAIDNLLFLGRRLQARFIRAVKDEEKQDFLRWFQTVTDAICWLFGGHIHLAACVLQNDHFLHLLITDDVETAIIIMSVLHNILRVNSSVLLQVDEETLHSVLDELVYKLSSTTNPVIGNAATKLLLLVAKFCKQLVKLLTARYKGLKGLLSKQWTGKGFDRDLSQLLDLLYLEQSSRKGEMQRQHQAACIIQAMWRGFQTRKRLKKLPQAVTTLQRSFRAKREQELQHLKKQKEDEALKLQMQLQRQRAMRLFHERQLALLEIIHASQVNKYMEEMEGKSALTIQRFWRGYRARRNFHQQRQSLKEYKAAVIIQRAAYKFLEKRRRRRPLSPWKDPKGLTDEQRLALQQKVDDYIKLHPASQMSEEMSKELHTQAQEKLAQFLLRSRLDQRAAQRRETLLAQVNTDVELLMNAPGLTKTTEKDLDVFMSRSIPVATKARQSHNTMLKYTRWPWWKKLGDEFMEDDVIPDDALNAELGTLFIGGRK
;
A
#
# COMPACT_ATOMS: atom_id res chain seq x y z
N SER A 1 -13.19 -65.42 -16.58
CA SER A 1 -13.25 -64.49 -17.73
C SER A 1 -13.96 -65.13 -18.91
N HIS A 2 -13.53 -66.29 -19.41
CA HIS A 2 -14.05 -66.92 -20.63
C HIS A 2 -15.58 -67.05 -20.77
N CYS A 3 -16.30 -67.20 -19.65
CA CYS A 3 -17.75 -67.32 -19.63
C CYS A 3 -18.52 -65.99 -19.71
N CYS A 4 -17.90 -64.85 -20.03
CA CYS A 4 -18.57 -63.53 -20.00
C CYS A 4 -18.38 -62.68 -21.26
N VAL A 5 -17.55 -63.08 -22.21
CA VAL A 5 -17.33 -62.36 -23.48
C VAL A 5 -17.82 -63.26 -24.62
N GLY A 6 -18.69 -62.72 -25.47
CA GLY A 6 -19.36 -63.46 -26.55
C GLY A 6 -20.73 -64.05 -26.19
N LEU A 7 -21.30 -63.71 -25.02
CA LEU A 7 -22.66 -64.08 -24.63
C LEU A 7 -23.67 -63.02 -25.05
N GLU A 8 -24.66 -63.42 -25.86
CA GLU A 8 -25.88 -62.65 -26.08
C GLU A 8 -26.86 -62.94 -24.94
N VAL A 9 -26.86 -62.08 -23.93
CA VAL A 9 -27.77 -62.19 -22.77
C VAL A 9 -29.20 -61.87 -23.23
N LYS A 10 -30.10 -62.86 -23.17
CA LYS A 10 -31.50 -62.75 -23.60
C LYS A 10 -32.47 -62.28 -22.50
N GLU A 11 -32.07 -62.36 -21.23
CA GLU A 11 -32.86 -61.96 -20.06
C GLU A 11 -32.09 -60.90 -19.25
N ASP A 12 -32.71 -59.74 -18.99
CA ASP A 12 -32.18 -58.61 -18.19
C ASP A 12 -30.75 -58.12 -18.51
N PRO A 13 -30.50 -57.60 -19.73
CA PRO A 13 -29.18 -57.11 -20.14
C PRO A 13 -28.68 -55.95 -19.25
N GLU A 14 -29.57 -55.11 -18.73
CA GLU A 14 -29.17 -53.97 -17.91
C GLU A 14 -28.51 -54.37 -16.59
N GLU A 15 -29.01 -55.41 -15.92
CA GLU A 15 -28.44 -55.89 -14.66
C GLU A 15 -27.07 -56.54 -14.90
N PHE A 16 -26.94 -57.27 -16.00
CA PHE A 16 -25.67 -57.88 -16.40
C PHE A 16 -24.58 -56.82 -16.69
N TYR A 17 -24.87 -55.83 -17.53
CA TYR A 17 -23.89 -54.83 -17.94
C TYR A 17 -23.59 -53.77 -16.87
N LYS A 18 -24.58 -53.36 -16.06
CA LYS A 18 -24.42 -52.27 -15.09
C LYS A 18 -24.04 -52.73 -13.67
N LYS A 19 -24.40 -53.95 -13.26
CA LYS A 19 -24.13 -54.43 -11.88
C LYS A 19 -23.18 -55.62 -11.85
N PHE A 20 -23.46 -56.66 -12.63
CA PHE A 20 -22.69 -57.90 -12.56
C PHE A 20 -21.26 -57.73 -13.10
N LEU A 21 -21.09 -57.17 -14.30
CA LEU A 21 -19.77 -57.01 -14.91
C LEU A 21 -18.83 -56.06 -14.12
N PRO A 22 -19.27 -54.87 -13.64
CA PRO A 22 -18.43 -54.04 -12.78
C PRO A 22 -18.08 -54.70 -11.45
N SER A 23 -19.02 -55.41 -10.82
CA SER A 23 -18.77 -56.17 -9.58
C SER A 23 -17.77 -57.31 -9.79
N ALA A 24 -17.85 -58.01 -10.93
CA ALA A 24 -16.88 -59.05 -11.28
C ALA A 24 -15.46 -58.47 -11.44
N ILE A 25 -15.34 -57.28 -12.05
CA ILE A 25 -14.05 -56.58 -12.17
C ILE A 25 -13.53 -56.12 -10.82
N ASP A 26 -14.37 -55.56 -9.96
CA ASP A 26 -13.99 -55.13 -8.62
C ASP A 26 -13.43 -56.30 -7.78
N ASN A 27 -14.13 -57.44 -7.81
CA ASN A 27 -13.68 -58.66 -7.15
C ASN A 27 -12.35 -59.20 -7.71
N LEU A 28 -12.15 -59.12 -9.03
CA LEU A 28 -10.88 -59.52 -9.67
C LEU A 28 -9.73 -58.58 -9.32
N LEU A 29 -9.97 -57.26 -9.27
CA LEU A 29 -8.99 -56.26 -8.83
C LEU A 29 -8.63 -56.45 -7.36
N PHE A 30 -9.63 -56.73 -6.51
CA PHE A 30 -9.43 -57.04 -5.10
C PHE A 30 -8.59 -58.32 -4.92
N LEU A 31 -8.88 -59.37 -5.70
CA LEU A 31 -8.08 -60.60 -5.71
C LEU A 31 -6.64 -60.31 -6.16
N GLY A 32 -6.46 -59.52 -7.22
CA GLY A 32 -5.16 -59.06 -7.69
C GLY A 32 -4.38 -58.36 -6.58
N ARG A 33 -5.01 -57.47 -5.82
CA ARG A 33 -4.38 -56.76 -4.69
C ARG A 33 -3.95 -57.70 -3.58
N ARG A 34 -4.77 -58.70 -3.24
CA ARG A 34 -4.40 -59.70 -2.22
C ARG A 34 -3.25 -60.58 -2.67
N LEU A 35 -3.21 -60.94 -3.96
CA LEU A 35 -2.12 -61.71 -4.54
C LEU A 35 -0.82 -60.89 -4.56
N GLN A 36 -0.88 -59.62 -4.96
CA GLN A 36 0.26 -58.70 -4.90
C GLN A 36 0.78 -58.53 -3.47
N ALA A 37 -0.10 -58.34 -2.48
CA ALA A 37 0.30 -58.23 -1.07
C ALA A 37 0.93 -59.52 -0.53
N ARG A 38 0.50 -60.69 -1.00
CA ARG A 38 1.10 -61.98 -0.64
C ARG A 38 2.44 -62.20 -1.34
N PHE A 39 2.56 -61.82 -2.60
CA PHE A 39 3.80 -61.82 -3.35
C PHE A 39 4.89 -60.98 -2.65
N ILE A 40 4.55 -59.75 -2.25
CA ILE A 40 5.48 -58.85 -1.55
C ILE A 40 5.93 -59.43 -0.19
N ARG A 41 5.07 -60.22 0.48
CA ARG A 41 5.37 -60.83 1.80
C ARG A 41 6.03 -62.20 1.72
N ALA A 42 6.02 -62.85 0.55
CA ALA A 42 6.58 -64.18 0.39
C ALA A 42 8.10 -64.14 0.52
N VAL A 43 8.69 -65.08 1.26
CA VAL A 43 10.14 -65.13 1.51
C VAL A 43 10.82 -66.16 0.60
N LYS A 44 10.11 -67.22 0.19
CA LYS A 44 10.64 -68.26 -0.70
C LYS A 44 10.41 -67.93 -2.17
N ASP A 45 11.40 -68.20 -3.01
CA ASP A 45 11.36 -67.87 -4.45
C ASP A 45 10.36 -68.73 -5.23
N GLU A 46 10.14 -69.99 -4.85
CA GLU A 46 9.13 -70.86 -5.47
C GLU A 46 7.70 -70.31 -5.24
N GLU A 47 7.39 -69.92 -3.99
CA GLU A 47 6.11 -69.33 -3.63
C GLU A 47 5.90 -67.98 -4.33
N LYS A 48 6.96 -67.16 -4.50
CA LYS A 48 6.90 -65.91 -5.26
C LYS A 48 6.56 -66.13 -6.73
N GLN A 49 7.17 -67.12 -7.38
CA GLN A 49 6.88 -67.44 -8.78
C GLN A 49 5.42 -67.89 -8.97
N ASP A 50 4.89 -68.69 -8.05
CA ASP A 50 3.49 -69.13 -8.09
C ASP A 50 2.53 -67.97 -7.88
N PHE A 51 2.77 -67.09 -6.90
CA PHE A 51 1.95 -65.89 -6.69
C PHE A 51 1.98 -64.95 -7.90
N LEU A 52 3.12 -64.80 -8.56
CA LEU A 52 3.27 -63.98 -9.75
C LEU A 52 2.52 -64.58 -10.96
N ARG A 53 2.57 -65.90 -11.14
CA ARG A 53 1.78 -66.60 -12.17
C ARG A 53 0.28 -66.43 -11.94
N TRP A 54 -0.18 -66.58 -10.71
CA TRP A 54 -1.59 -66.36 -10.37
C TRP A 54 -2.00 -64.90 -10.57
N PHE A 55 -1.14 -63.96 -10.20
CA PHE A 55 -1.37 -62.54 -10.43
C PHE A 55 -1.49 -62.22 -11.93
N GLN A 56 -0.58 -62.74 -12.76
CA GLN A 56 -0.65 -62.63 -14.22
C GLN A 56 -1.97 -63.18 -14.78
N THR A 57 -2.38 -64.37 -14.31
CA THR A 57 -3.64 -65.01 -14.74
C THR A 57 -4.85 -64.12 -14.43
N VAL A 58 -4.86 -63.48 -13.26
CA VAL A 58 -5.93 -62.56 -12.85
C VAL A 58 -5.90 -61.28 -13.70
N THR A 59 -4.72 -60.70 -13.94
CA THR A 59 -4.60 -59.49 -14.76
C THR A 59 -4.94 -59.74 -16.23
N ASP A 60 -4.61 -60.91 -16.76
CA ASP A 60 -5.00 -61.33 -18.12
C ASP A 60 -6.50 -61.53 -18.22
N ALA A 61 -7.13 -62.11 -17.19
CA ALA A 61 -8.57 -62.23 -17.10
C ALA A 61 -9.26 -60.85 -17.07
N ILE A 62 -8.70 -59.86 -16.39
CA ILE A 62 -9.18 -58.47 -16.39
C ILE A 62 -9.04 -57.86 -17.80
N CYS A 63 -7.86 -58.00 -18.43
CA CYS A 63 -7.62 -57.54 -19.79
C CYS A 63 -8.59 -58.13 -20.82
N TRP A 64 -8.89 -59.42 -20.69
CA TRP A 64 -9.83 -60.10 -21.56
C TRP A 64 -11.27 -59.60 -21.37
N LEU A 65 -11.68 -59.31 -20.13
CA LEU A 65 -13.02 -58.82 -19.81
C LEU A 65 -13.29 -57.41 -20.34
N PHE A 66 -12.41 -56.43 -20.07
CA PHE A 66 -12.60 -55.08 -20.62
C PHE A 66 -12.29 -54.99 -22.12
N GLY A 67 -11.46 -55.92 -22.64
CA GLY A 67 -11.24 -56.06 -24.08
C GLY A 67 -12.50 -56.48 -24.84
N GLY A 68 -13.34 -57.32 -24.23
CA GLY A 68 -14.66 -57.68 -24.76
C GLY A 68 -15.73 -56.61 -24.53
N HIS A 69 -15.66 -55.90 -23.40
CA HIS A 69 -16.65 -54.90 -22.99
C HIS A 69 -16.00 -53.54 -22.72
N ILE A 70 -15.94 -52.70 -23.75
CA ILE A 70 -15.22 -51.41 -23.77
C ILE A 70 -15.61 -50.47 -22.61
N HIS A 71 -16.87 -50.48 -22.19
CA HIS A 71 -17.40 -49.65 -21.10
C HIS A 71 -16.72 -49.94 -19.75
N LEU A 72 -16.27 -51.18 -19.55
CA LEU A 72 -15.60 -51.59 -18.32
C LEU A 72 -14.21 -50.98 -18.16
N ALA A 73 -13.59 -50.50 -19.24
CA ALA A 73 -12.30 -49.82 -19.19
C ALA A 73 -12.34 -48.57 -18.29
N ALA A 74 -13.45 -47.82 -18.30
CA ALA A 74 -13.66 -46.69 -17.40
C ALA A 74 -13.84 -47.14 -15.95
N CYS A 75 -14.62 -48.20 -15.73
CA CYS A 75 -14.82 -48.78 -14.40
C CYS A 75 -13.52 -49.28 -13.77
N VAL A 76 -12.61 -49.89 -14.54
CA VAL A 76 -11.30 -50.33 -14.06
C VAL A 76 -10.44 -49.14 -13.65
N LEU A 77 -10.41 -48.08 -14.46
CA LEU A 77 -9.52 -46.93 -14.26
C LEU A 77 -9.96 -46.07 -13.05
N GLN A 78 -11.26 -46.01 -12.77
CA GLN A 78 -11.85 -45.32 -11.61
C GLN A 78 -11.81 -46.15 -10.31
N ASN A 79 -11.44 -47.43 -10.38
CA ASN A 79 -11.49 -48.30 -9.21
C ASN A 79 -10.31 -48.07 -8.27
N ASP A 80 -10.59 -47.84 -6.98
CA ASP A 80 -9.57 -47.64 -5.94
C ASP A 80 -8.56 -48.79 -5.84
N HIS A 81 -9.00 -50.04 -6.03
CA HIS A 81 -8.11 -51.20 -6.02
C HIS A 81 -7.12 -51.16 -7.18
N PHE A 82 -7.51 -50.68 -8.35
CA PHE A 82 -6.60 -50.51 -9.48
C PHE A 82 -5.57 -49.41 -9.22
N LEU A 83 -5.98 -48.27 -8.65
CA LEU A 83 -5.04 -47.20 -8.29
C LEU A 83 -4.04 -47.67 -7.23
N HIS A 84 -4.49 -48.43 -6.24
CA HIS A 84 -3.58 -49.06 -5.26
C HIS A 84 -2.65 -50.11 -5.88
N LEU A 85 -3.11 -50.88 -6.87
CA LEU A 85 -2.27 -51.84 -7.60
C LEU A 85 -1.19 -51.12 -8.43
N LEU A 86 -1.48 -49.91 -8.91
CA LEU A 86 -0.54 -49.08 -9.67
C LEU A 86 0.53 -48.46 -8.74
N ILE A 87 0.18 -48.13 -7.49
CA ILE A 87 1.10 -47.62 -6.47
C ILE A 87 1.90 -48.79 -5.87
N THR A 88 2.88 -49.28 -6.62
CA THR A 88 3.85 -50.27 -6.15
C THR A 88 5.29 -49.96 -6.55
N ASP A 89 6.21 -50.30 -5.65
CA ASP A 89 7.67 -50.18 -5.84
C ASP A 89 8.30 -51.46 -6.43
N ASP A 90 7.56 -52.56 -6.44
CA ASP A 90 8.01 -53.82 -7.01
C ASP A 90 8.00 -53.79 -8.54
N VAL A 91 9.13 -54.18 -9.15
CA VAL A 91 9.38 -54.06 -10.59
C VAL A 91 8.44 -54.94 -11.41
N GLU A 92 8.25 -56.19 -11.00
CA GLU A 92 7.54 -57.19 -11.81
C GLU A 92 6.04 -56.93 -11.81
N THR A 93 5.47 -56.66 -10.63
CA THR A 93 4.05 -56.32 -10.52
C THR A 93 3.72 -54.95 -11.12
N ALA A 94 4.62 -53.97 -11.01
CA ALA A 94 4.46 -52.67 -11.68
C ALA A 94 4.40 -52.82 -13.21
N ILE A 95 5.27 -53.66 -13.81
CA ILE A 95 5.25 -53.90 -15.27
C ILE A 95 3.91 -54.51 -15.69
N ILE A 96 3.42 -55.50 -14.95
CA ILE A 96 2.15 -56.17 -15.25
C ILE A 96 0.99 -55.17 -15.17
N ILE A 97 0.89 -54.38 -14.09
CA ILE A 97 -0.19 -53.40 -13.95
C ILE A 97 -0.07 -52.25 -14.98
N MET A 98 1.14 -51.81 -15.31
CA MET A 98 1.35 -50.85 -16.40
C MET A 98 0.97 -51.43 -17.77
N SER A 99 1.10 -52.74 -17.99
CA SER A 99 0.58 -53.38 -19.20
C SER A 99 -0.95 -53.45 -19.22
N VAL A 100 -1.60 -53.62 -18.07
CA VAL A 100 -3.06 -53.51 -17.95
C VAL A 100 -3.49 -52.08 -18.31
N LEU A 101 -2.84 -51.05 -17.76
CA LEU A 101 -3.10 -49.65 -18.12
C LEU A 101 -2.86 -49.39 -19.62
N HIS A 102 -1.81 -49.97 -20.19
CA HIS A 102 -1.51 -49.86 -21.61
C HIS A 102 -2.63 -50.46 -22.47
N ASN A 103 -3.15 -51.62 -22.08
CA ASN A 103 -4.26 -52.28 -22.76
C ASN A 103 -5.56 -51.48 -22.62
N ILE A 104 -5.83 -50.88 -21.46
CA ILE A 104 -6.98 -49.98 -21.26
C ILE A 104 -6.91 -48.79 -22.24
N LEU A 105 -5.76 -48.11 -22.30
CA LEU A 105 -5.56 -46.96 -23.19
C LEU A 105 -5.61 -47.34 -24.67
N ARG A 106 -5.24 -48.58 -25.01
CA ARG A 106 -5.31 -49.10 -26.38
C ARG A 106 -6.74 -49.44 -26.80
N VAL A 107 -7.53 -50.05 -25.91
CA VAL A 107 -8.92 -50.44 -26.18
C VAL A 107 -9.85 -49.22 -26.18
N ASN A 108 -9.64 -48.29 -25.25
CA ASN A 108 -10.45 -47.08 -25.15
C ASN A 108 -9.64 -45.88 -24.66
N SER A 109 -9.04 -45.17 -25.60
CA SER A 109 -8.30 -43.94 -25.30
C SER A 109 -9.20 -42.79 -24.84
N SER A 110 -10.50 -42.83 -25.13
CA SER A 110 -11.49 -41.83 -24.69
C SER A 110 -11.84 -41.88 -23.22
N VAL A 111 -11.49 -42.96 -22.52
CA VAL A 111 -11.67 -43.09 -21.06
C VAL A 111 -11.01 -41.94 -20.32
N LEU A 112 -9.85 -41.46 -20.78
CA LEU A 112 -9.11 -40.38 -20.13
C LEU A 112 -9.86 -39.03 -20.06
N LEU A 113 -10.91 -38.83 -20.85
CA LEU A 113 -11.77 -37.65 -20.79
C LEU A 113 -13.10 -37.90 -20.05
N GLN A 114 -13.47 -39.16 -19.85
CA GLN A 114 -14.69 -39.57 -19.15
C GLN A 114 -14.48 -39.73 -17.64
N VAL A 115 -13.23 -39.98 -17.26
CA VAL A 115 -12.78 -40.19 -15.90
C VAL A 115 -12.60 -38.84 -15.20
N ASP A 116 -12.83 -38.82 -13.89
CA ASP A 116 -12.72 -37.62 -13.05
C ASP A 116 -11.28 -37.09 -13.01
N GLU A 117 -11.14 -35.78 -12.75
CA GLU A 117 -9.82 -35.14 -12.76
C GLU A 117 -8.90 -35.69 -11.66
N GLU A 118 -9.44 -36.16 -10.53
CA GLU A 118 -8.63 -36.67 -9.40
C GLU A 118 -7.97 -38.01 -9.75
N THR A 119 -8.71 -38.96 -10.30
CA THR A 119 -8.15 -40.25 -10.74
C THR A 119 -7.25 -40.12 -11.97
N LEU A 120 -7.53 -39.19 -12.90
CA LEU A 120 -6.61 -38.88 -14.00
C LEU A 120 -5.28 -38.35 -13.46
N HIS A 121 -5.32 -37.43 -12.49
CA HIS A 121 -4.13 -36.90 -11.87
C HIS A 121 -3.35 -37.95 -11.09
N SER A 122 -4.01 -38.85 -10.36
CA SER A 122 -3.32 -39.90 -9.60
C SER A 122 -2.59 -40.90 -10.50
N VAL A 123 -3.19 -41.30 -11.63
CA VAL A 123 -2.53 -42.15 -12.64
C VAL A 123 -1.33 -41.43 -13.25
N LEU A 124 -1.47 -40.15 -13.61
CA LEU A 124 -0.35 -39.38 -14.19
C LEU A 124 0.76 -39.11 -13.16
N ASP A 125 0.41 -38.78 -11.93
CA ASP A 125 1.36 -38.56 -10.83
C ASP A 125 2.17 -39.84 -10.57
N GLU A 126 1.53 -41.00 -10.55
CA GLU A 126 2.21 -42.29 -10.36
C GLU A 126 3.12 -42.64 -11.54
N LEU A 127 2.70 -42.41 -12.80
CA LEU A 127 3.56 -42.64 -13.97
C LEU A 127 4.79 -41.72 -13.98
N VAL A 128 4.62 -40.45 -13.62
CA VAL A 128 5.72 -39.48 -13.52
C VAL A 128 6.62 -39.81 -12.32
N TYR A 129 6.04 -40.27 -11.20
CA TYR A 129 6.79 -40.73 -10.05
C TYR A 129 7.66 -41.94 -10.40
N LYS A 130 7.12 -42.98 -11.04
CA LYS A 130 7.89 -44.16 -11.49
C LYS A 130 9.02 -43.79 -12.45
N LEU A 131 8.82 -42.80 -13.32
CA LEU A 131 9.90 -42.26 -14.17
C LEU A 131 10.98 -41.54 -13.38
N SER A 132 10.65 -40.95 -12.23
CA SER A 132 11.61 -40.24 -11.38
C SER A 132 12.35 -41.13 -10.40
N SER A 133 11.68 -42.16 -9.85
CA SER A 133 12.18 -43.00 -8.78
C SER A 133 12.98 -44.21 -9.28
N THR A 134 12.65 -44.72 -10.46
CA THR A 134 13.27 -45.95 -11.00
C THR A 134 14.41 -45.65 -11.96
N THR A 135 15.45 -46.50 -11.94
CA THR A 135 16.54 -46.48 -12.92
C THR A 135 16.40 -47.58 -13.97
N ASN A 136 15.44 -48.51 -13.77
CA ASN A 136 15.23 -49.67 -14.63
C ASN A 136 14.67 -49.25 -16.01
N PRO A 137 15.36 -49.61 -17.12
CA PRO A 137 14.93 -49.23 -18.47
C PRO A 137 13.57 -49.81 -18.86
N VAL A 138 13.14 -50.94 -18.29
CA VAL A 138 11.87 -51.58 -18.62
C VAL A 138 10.68 -50.77 -18.10
N ILE A 139 10.75 -50.32 -16.84
CA ILE A 139 9.72 -49.45 -16.24
C ILE A 139 9.70 -48.09 -16.92
N GLY A 140 10.88 -47.51 -17.18
CA GLY A 140 10.99 -46.25 -17.91
C GLY A 140 10.38 -46.32 -19.31
N ASN A 141 10.63 -47.38 -20.06
CA ASN A 141 10.02 -47.62 -21.37
C ASN A 141 8.50 -47.76 -21.28
N ALA A 142 7.99 -48.55 -20.32
CA ALA A 142 6.55 -48.71 -20.13
C ALA A 142 5.86 -47.38 -19.78
N ALA A 143 6.44 -46.59 -18.87
CA ALA A 143 5.87 -45.31 -18.44
C ALA A 143 5.94 -44.26 -19.55
N THR A 144 7.06 -44.17 -20.28
CA THR A 144 7.18 -43.26 -21.42
C THR A 144 6.21 -43.61 -22.55
N LYS A 145 6.00 -44.90 -22.84
CA LYS A 145 4.97 -45.35 -23.80
C LYS A 145 3.56 -44.97 -23.38
N LEU A 146 3.23 -45.14 -22.10
CA LEU A 146 1.93 -44.72 -21.56
C LEU A 146 1.72 -43.22 -21.66
N LEU A 147 2.70 -42.42 -21.25
CA LEU A 147 2.65 -40.95 -21.40
C LEU A 147 2.59 -40.53 -22.87
N LEU A 148 3.25 -41.24 -23.78
CA LEU A 148 3.16 -40.99 -25.22
C LEU A 148 1.75 -41.28 -25.76
N LEU A 149 1.10 -42.35 -25.31
CA LEU A 149 -0.29 -42.63 -25.69
C LEU A 149 -1.24 -41.55 -25.18
N VAL A 150 -1.08 -41.12 -23.93
CA VAL A 150 -1.83 -40.00 -23.34
C VAL A 150 -1.61 -38.72 -24.15
N ALA A 151 -0.36 -38.40 -24.49
CA ALA A 151 0.00 -37.20 -25.23
C ALA A 151 -0.52 -37.21 -26.68
N LYS A 152 -0.57 -38.38 -27.33
CA LYS A 152 -1.12 -38.54 -28.68
C LYS A 152 -2.64 -38.40 -28.74
N PHE A 153 -3.33 -38.71 -27.64
CA PHE A 153 -4.80 -38.73 -27.63
C PHE A 153 -5.42 -37.33 -27.75
N CYS A 154 -4.99 -36.37 -26.93
CA CYS A 154 -5.56 -35.01 -26.95
C CYS A 154 -4.55 -33.91 -26.61
N LYS A 155 -4.62 -32.79 -27.34
CA LYS A 155 -3.80 -31.58 -27.07
C LYS A 155 -4.06 -31.00 -25.67
N GLN A 156 -5.26 -31.16 -25.12
CA GLN A 156 -5.56 -30.71 -23.75
C GLN A 156 -4.74 -31.48 -22.71
N LEU A 157 -4.56 -32.78 -22.88
CA LEU A 157 -3.74 -33.61 -21.99
C LEU A 157 -2.25 -33.22 -22.09
N VAL A 158 -1.76 -32.87 -23.27
CA VAL A 158 -0.40 -32.30 -23.44
C VAL A 158 -0.24 -30.96 -22.70
N LYS A 159 -1.27 -30.11 -22.72
CA LYS A 159 -1.30 -28.87 -21.93
C LYS A 159 -1.28 -29.15 -20.43
N LEU A 160 -2.05 -30.14 -19.95
CA LEU A 160 -2.05 -30.56 -18.55
C LEU A 160 -0.67 -31.09 -18.12
N LEU A 161 -0.06 -31.98 -18.91
CA LEU A 161 1.27 -32.53 -18.64
C LEU A 161 2.33 -31.42 -18.55
N THR A 162 2.31 -30.45 -19.46
CA THR A 162 3.28 -29.34 -19.47
C THR A 162 3.02 -28.29 -18.39
N ALA A 163 1.77 -28.10 -17.95
CA ALA A 163 1.41 -27.17 -16.88
C ALA A 163 1.73 -27.73 -15.49
N ARG A 164 1.37 -29.00 -15.23
CA ARG A 164 1.55 -29.68 -13.93
C ARG A 164 3.00 -30.13 -13.71
N TYR A 165 3.63 -30.76 -14.70
CA TYR A 165 4.96 -31.34 -14.57
C TYR A 165 6.03 -30.53 -15.30
N LYS A 166 6.36 -29.34 -14.78
CA LYS A 166 7.39 -28.46 -15.37
C LYS A 166 8.77 -29.13 -15.53
N GLY A 167 9.09 -30.12 -14.68
CA GLY A 167 10.35 -30.87 -14.69
C GLY A 167 10.37 -32.10 -15.61
N LEU A 168 9.24 -32.56 -16.14
CA LEU A 168 9.13 -33.81 -16.90
C LEU A 168 10.05 -33.85 -18.13
N LYS A 169 10.17 -32.73 -18.85
CA LYS A 169 11.08 -32.63 -20.01
C LYS A 169 12.54 -32.81 -19.62
N GLY A 170 12.95 -32.16 -18.53
CA GLY A 170 14.31 -32.26 -18.01
C GLY A 170 14.62 -33.67 -17.51
N LEU A 171 13.63 -34.32 -16.91
CA LEU A 171 13.72 -35.71 -16.46
C LEU A 171 13.90 -36.66 -17.66
N LEU A 172 13.00 -36.59 -18.65
CA LEU A 172 13.04 -37.42 -19.85
C LEU A 172 14.35 -37.23 -20.65
N SER A 173 14.79 -35.98 -20.84
CA SER A 173 16.00 -35.67 -21.60
C SER A 173 17.31 -35.97 -20.87
N LYS A 174 17.35 -35.95 -19.54
CA LYS A 174 18.60 -36.17 -18.79
C LYS A 174 18.75 -37.60 -18.27
N GLN A 175 17.66 -38.24 -17.88
CA GLN A 175 17.71 -39.53 -17.18
C GLN A 175 17.47 -40.74 -18.09
N TRP A 176 16.84 -40.56 -19.25
CA TRP A 176 16.36 -41.68 -20.08
C TRP A 176 16.93 -41.74 -21.49
N THR A 177 17.69 -40.73 -21.92
CA THR A 177 18.40 -40.75 -23.21
C THR A 177 19.48 -41.82 -23.23
N GLY A 178 19.47 -42.68 -24.26
CA GLY A 178 20.46 -43.75 -24.46
C GLY A 178 20.16 -45.06 -23.72
N LYS A 179 18.95 -45.22 -23.17
CA LYS A 179 18.52 -46.44 -22.45
C LYS A 179 17.73 -47.45 -23.29
N GLY A 180 17.72 -47.30 -24.63
CA GLY A 180 17.21 -48.31 -25.56
C GLY A 180 15.76 -48.15 -26.03
N PHE A 181 15.10 -47.01 -25.73
CA PHE A 181 13.74 -46.69 -26.19
C PHE A 181 13.61 -45.25 -26.72
N ASP A 182 14.69 -44.71 -27.29
CA ASP A 182 14.83 -43.30 -27.67
C ASP A 182 13.80 -42.83 -28.71
N ARG A 183 13.23 -43.73 -29.51
CA ARG A 183 12.17 -43.40 -30.48
C ARG A 183 10.91 -42.87 -29.78
N ASP A 184 10.40 -43.60 -28.80
CA ASP A 184 9.18 -43.22 -28.09
C ASP A 184 9.44 -42.00 -27.19
N LEU A 185 10.64 -41.93 -26.60
CA LEU A 185 11.12 -40.79 -25.82
C LEU A 185 11.17 -39.50 -26.66
N SER A 186 11.73 -39.57 -27.87
CA SER A 186 11.87 -38.41 -28.77
C SER A 186 10.49 -37.91 -29.23
N GLN A 187 9.59 -38.82 -29.61
CA GLN A 187 8.23 -38.46 -29.99
C GLN A 187 7.47 -37.74 -28.85
N LEU A 188 7.64 -38.20 -27.61
CA LEU A 188 7.03 -37.55 -26.45
C LEU A 188 7.64 -36.16 -26.22
N LEU A 189 8.96 -36.04 -26.30
CA LEU A 189 9.66 -34.76 -26.15
C LEU A 189 9.21 -33.74 -27.21
N ASP A 190 9.11 -34.13 -28.47
CA ASP A 190 8.69 -33.25 -29.58
C ASP A 190 7.30 -32.66 -29.35
N LEU A 191 6.32 -33.50 -28.94
CA LEU A 191 4.96 -33.05 -28.61
C LEU A 191 4.96 -32.04 -27.45
N LEU A 192 5.77 -32.30 -26.42
CA LEU A 192 5.86 -31.40 -25.27
C LEU A 192 6.57 -30.08 -25.62
N TYR A 193 7.58 -30.08 -26.51
CA TYR A 193 8.29 -28.88 -26.96
C TYR A 193 7.44 -27.99 -27.89
N LEU A 194 6.68 -28.58 -28.81
CA LEU A 194 5.83 -27.85 -29.76
C LEU A 194 4.81 -26.96 -29.04
N GLU A 195 4.13 -27.50 -28.02
CA GLU A 195 3.11 -26.75 -27.25
C GLU A 195 3.70 -25.54 -26.52
N GLN A 196 4.91 -25.66 -25.98
CA GLN A 196 5.55 -24.57 -25.24
C GLN A 196 5.96 -23.40 -26.16
N SER A 197 6.38 -23.71 -27.39
CA SER A 197 6.72 -22.68 -28.38
C SER A 197 5.51 -21.83 -28.78
N SER A 198 4.36 -22.49 -28.98
CA SER A 198 3.09 -21.84 -29.31
C SER A 198 2.64 -20.87 -28.21
N ARG A 199 2.63 -21.33 -26.94
CA ARG A 199 2.25 -20.51 -25.79
C ARG A 199 3.16 -19.29 -25.60
N LYS A 200 4.47 -19.44 -25.79
CA LYS A 200 5.43 -18.32 -25.69
C LYS A 200 5.17 -17.27 -26.77
N GLY A 201 4.90 -17.69 -28.00
CA GLY A 201 4.59 -16.77 -29.11
C GLY A 201 3.32 -15.97 -28.88
N GLU A 202 2.26 -16.61 -28.38
CA GLU A 202 1.00 -15.94 -28.07
C GLU A 202 1.15 -14.92 -26.93
N MET A 203 1.86 -15.28 -25.86
CA MET A 203 2.13 -14.39 -24.73
C MET A 203 2.96 -13.16 -25.15
N GLN A 204 3.93 -13.34 -26.05
CA GLN A 204 4.70 -12.23 -26.61
C GLN A 204 3.83 -11.27 -27.44
N ARG A 205 2.91 -11.80 -28.26
CA ARG A 205 1.96 -10.96 -29.03
C ARG A 205 1.04 -10.16 -28.11
N GLN A 206 0.50 -10.79 -27.07
CA GLN A 206 -0.33 -10.11 -26.08
C GLN A 206 0.44 -9.01 -25.34
N HIS A 207 1.69 -9.29 -24.96
CA HIS A 207 2.56 -8.30 -24.34
C HIS A 207 2.84 -7.11 -25.28
N GLN A 208 3.16 -7.38 -26.55
CA GLN A 208 3.40 -6.33 -27.54
C GLN A 208 2.16 -5.46 -27.77
N ALA A 209 0.98 -6.06 -27.86
CA ALA A 209 -0.28 -5.33 -27.96
C ALA A 209 -0.50 -4.43 -26.73
N ALA A 210 -0.26 -4.95 -25.52
CA ALA A 210 -0.35 -4.16 -24.29
C ALA A 210 0.63 -2.97 -24.30
N CYS A 211 1.88 -3.18 -24.75
CA CYS A 211 2.86 -2.09 -24.87
C CYS A 211 2.40 -0.98 -25.82
N ILE A 212 1.80 -1.33 -26.97
CA ILE A 212 1.28 -0.35 -27.94
C ILE A 212 0.15 0.48 -27.32
N ILE A 213 -0.82 -0.17 -26.67
CA ILE A 213 -1.93 0.50 -25.99
C ILE A 213 -1.40 1.45 -24.91
N GLN A 214 -0.47 0.97 -24.09
CA GLN A 214 0.14 1.77 -23.03
C GLN A 214 0.92 2.97 -23.58
N ALA A 215 1.69 2.79 -24.66
CA ALA A 215 2.43 3.87 -25.30
C ALA A 215 1.48 4.95 -25.85
N MET A 216 0.40 4.53 -26.52
CA MET A 216 -0.62 5.44 -27.05
C MET A 216 -1.32 6.23 -25.95
N TRP A 217 -1.69 5.56 -24.85
CA TRP A 217 -2.30 6.21 -23.69
C TRP A 217 -1.38 7.23 -23.03
N ARG A 218 -0.12 6.86 -22.76
CA ARG A 218 0.89 7.77 -22.19
C ARG A 218 1.09 8.99 -23.10
N GLY A 219 1.18 8.78 -24.42
CA GLY A 219 1.26 9.86 -25.40
C GLY A 219 0.05 10.79 -25.38
N PHE A 220 -1.16 10.23 -25.32
CA PHE A 220 -2.41 11.01 -25.21
C PHE A 220 -2.44 11.85 -23.93
N GLN A 221 -2.08 11.28 -22.80
CA GLN A 221 -2.05 11.97 -21.51
C GLN A 221 -1.08 13.16 -21.54
N THR A 222 0.12 12.98 -22.09
CA THR A 222 1.10 14.06 -22.26
C THR A 222 0.57 15.15 -23.17
N ARG A 223 0.00 14.81 -24.33
CA ARG A 223 -0.60 15.79 -25.26
C ARG A 223 -1.74 16.57 -24.61
N LYS A 224 -2.60 15.90 -23.83
CA LYS A 224 -3.69 16.55 -23.08
C LYS A 224 -3.18 17.54 -22.03
N ARG A 225 -2.07 17.20 -21.33
CA ARG A 225 -1.42 18.12 -20.39
C ARG A 225 -0.78 19.31 -21.11
N LEU A 226 -0.05 19.07 -22.19
CA LEU A 226 0.59 20.12 -22.99
C LEU A 226 -0.44 21.11 -23.55
N LYS A 227 -1.59 20.64 -24.03
CA LYS A 227 -2.68 21.53 -24.49
C LYS A 227 -3.22 22.47 -23.41
N LYS A 228 -3.11 22.13 -22.12
CA LYS A 228 -3.56 22.96 -21.00
C LYS A 228 -2.53 23.99 -20.53
N LEU A 229 -1.24 23.79 -20.83
CA LEU A 229 -0.17 24.67 -20.37
C LEU A 229 -0.31 26.12 -20.88
N PRO A 230 -0.63 26.39 -22.16
CA PRO A 230 -0.78 27.76 -22.65
C PRO A 230 -1.85 28.55 -21.88
N GLN A 231 -2.96 27.90 -21.52
CA GLN A 231 -4.02 28.53 -20.72
C GLN A 231 -3.54 28.88 -19.31
N ALA A 232 -2.82 27.96 -18.65
CA ALA A 232 -2.26 28.22 -17.33
C ALA A 232 -1.24 29.36 -17.35
N VAL A 233 -0.34 29.37 -18.33
CA VAL A 233 0.65 30.44 -18.52
C VAL A 233 -0.04 31.78 -18.80
N THR A 234 -1.05 31.80 -19.67
CA THR A 234 -1.80 33.04 -19.98
C THR A 234 -2.51 33.58 -18.74
N THR A 235 -3.13 32.71 -17.94
CA THR A 235 -3.79 33.12 -16.69
C THR A 235 -2.80 33.70 -15.68
N LEU A 236 -1.63 33.07 -15.53
CA LEU A 236 -0.56 33.57 -14.67
C LEU A 236 -0.02 34.93 -15.14
N GLN A 237 0.22 35.07 -16.44
CA GLN A 237 0.68 36.33 -17.03
C GLN A 237 -0.36 37.44 -16.83
N ARG A 238 -1.66 37.13 -16.99
CA ARG A 238 -2.75 38.09 -16.73
C ARG A 238 -2.82 38.50 -15.26
N SER A 239 -2.76 37.55 -14.33
CA SER A 239 -2.81 37.86 -12.90
C SER A 239 -1.60 38.68 -12.44
N PHE A 240 -0.41 38.36 -12.95
CA PHE A 240 0.81 39.12 -12.68
C PHE A 240 0.69 40.56 -13.18
N ARG A 241 0.24 40.76 -14.43
CA ARG A 241 0.04 42.11 -14.99
C ARG A 241 -0.99 42.91 -14.19
N ALA A 242 -2.12 42.29 -13.81
CA ALA A 242 -3.14 42.93 -12.99
C ALA A 242 -2.63 43.31 -11.59
N LYS A 243 -1.87 42.43 -10.93
CA LYS A 243 -1.27 42.72 -9.63
C LYS A 243 -0.30 43.90 -9.71
N ARG A 244 0.57 43.90 -10.72
CA ARG A 244 1.53 44.99 -10.95
C ARG A 244 0.83 46.32 -11.22
N GLU A 245 -0.26 46.30 -11.99
CA GLU A 245 -1.07 47.50 -12.23
C GLU A 245 -1.73 48.01 -10.94
N GLN A 246 -2.31 47.11 -10.13
CA GLN A 246 -2.90 47.48 -8.84
C GLN A 246 -1.88 48.09 -7.88
N GLU A 247 -0.68 47.52 -7.77
CA GLU A 247 0.40 48.06 -6.93
C GLU A 247 0.80 49.47 -7.38
N LEU A 248 0.94 49.69 -8.70
CA LEU A 248 1.24 51.02 -9.25
C LEU A 248 0.12 52.01 -8.97
N GLN A 249 -1.15 51.62 -9.12
CA GLN A 249 -2.29 52.47 -8.78
C GLN A 249 -2.34 52.80 -7.29
N HIS A 250 -2.05 51.83 -6.42
CA HIS A 250 -2.03 52.02 -4.98
C HIS A 250 -0.93 53.00 -4.55
N LEU A 251 0.26 52.89 -5.16
CA LEU A 251 1.38 53.80 -4.91
C LEU A 251 1.09 55.21 -5.43
N LYS A 252 0.43 55.35 -6.59
CA LYS A 252 -0.03 56.66 -7.10
C LYS A 252 -1.03 57.30 -6.14
N LYS A 253 -2.05 56.57 -5.71
CA LYS A 253 -3.03 57.06 -4.74
C LYS A 253 -2.39 57.48 -3.42
N GLN A 254 -1.44 56.70 -2.90
CA GLN A 254 -0.71 57.06 -1.69
C GLN A 254 0.04 58.39 -1.86
N LYS A 255 0.73 58.59 -2.98
CA LYS A 255 1.42 59.85 -3.29
C LYS A 255 0.44 61.02 -3.43
N GLU A 256 -0.70 60.80 -4.07
CA GLU A 256 -1.77 61.81 -4.20
C GLU A 256 -2.35 62.19 -2.83
N ASP A 257 -2.62 61.20 -1.97
CA ASP A 257 -3.13 61.40 -0.60
C ASP A 257 -2.10 62.13 0.28
N GLU A 258 -0.82 61.79 0.17
CA GLU A 258 0.27 62.47 0.88
C GLU A 258 0.42 63.93 0.41
N ALA A 259 0.38 64.17 -0.90
CA ALA A 259 0.41 65.51 -1.47
C ALA A 259 -0.78 66.35 -1.00
N LEU A 260 -1.99 65.77 -0.99
CA LEU A 260 -3.20 66.42 -0.49
C LEU A 260 -3.08 66.76 1.00
N LYS A 261 -2.59 65.83 1.84
CA LYS A 261 -2.36 66.09 3.27
C LYS A 261 -1.39 67.24 3.47
N LEU A 262 -0.29 67.28 2.72
CA LEU A 262 0.68 68.36 2.80
C LEU A 262 0.05 69.70 2.38
N GLN A 263 -0.72 69.71 1.29
CA GLN A 263 -1.43 70.89 0.83
C GLN A 263 -2.41 71.42 1.88
N MET A 264 -3.21 70.54 2.50
CA MET A 264 -4.13 70.90 3.57
C MET A 264 -3.40 71.46 4.80
N GLN A 265 -2.27 70.86 5.19
CA GLN A 265 -1.44 71.37 6.28
C GLN A 265 -0.89 72.77 5.98
N LEU A 266 -0.38 73.00 4.77
CA LEU A 266 0.11 74.30 4.33
C LEU A 266 -1.00 75.35 4.31
N GLN A 267 -2.18 75.00 3.80
CA GLN A 267 -3.36 75.88 3.83
C GLN A 267 -3.74 76.24 5.27
N ARG A 268 -3.78 75.26 6.17
CA ARG A 268 -4.05 75.51 7.59
C ARG A 268 -3.00 76.43 8.22
N GLN A 269 -1.72 76.21 7.95
CA GLN A 269 -0.64 77.07 8.46
C GLN A 269 -0.75 78.50 7.93
N ARG A 270 -1.01 78.68 6.63
CA ARG A 270 -1.23 80.01 6.03
C ARG A 270 -2.43 80.71 6.64
N ALA A 271 -3.55 80.01 6.81
CA ALA A 271 -4.75 80.55 7.44
C ALA A 271 -4.50 80.96 8.91
N MET A 272 -3.76 80.14 9.68
CA MET A 272 -3.36 80.48 11.05
C MET A 272 -2.46 81.71 11.10
N ARG A 273 -1.46 81.81 10.21
CA ARG A 273 -0.59 83.01 10.13
C ARG A 273 -1.40 84.26 9.83
N LEU A 274 -2.24 84.22 8.80
CA LEU A 274 -3.10 85.35 8.43
C LEU A 274 -4.05 85.74 9.57
N PHE A 275 -4.58 84.76 10.29
CA PHE A 275 -5.41 85.02 11.46
C PHE A 275 -4.63 85.72 12.58
N HIS A 276 -3.43 85.24 12.91
CA HIS A 276 -2.57 85.85 13.92
C HIS A 276 -2.10 87.25 13.53
N GLU A 277 -1.73 87.49 12.27
CA GLU A 277 -1.39 88.82 11.75
C GLU A 277 -2.54 89.80 11.93
N ARG A 278 -3.78 89.40 11.60
CA ARG A 278 -4.97 90.22 11.84
C ARG A 278 -5.23 90.48 13.32
N GLN A 279 -5.02 89.49 14.18
CA GLN A 279 -5.15 89.67 15.63
C GLN A 279 -4.12 90.65 16.18
N LEU A 280 -2.86 90.56 15.75
CA LEU A 280 -1.79 91.48 16.16
C LEU A 280 -2.10 92.92 15.72
N ALA A 281 -2.49 93.12 14.46
CA ALA A 281 -2.88 94.43 13.96
C ALA A 281 -4.06 95.04 14.74
N LEU A 282 -5.04 94.22 15.17
CA LEU A 282 -6.12 94.69 16.03
C LEU A 282 -5.62 95.05 17.44
N LEU A 283 -4.74 94.25 18.02
CA LEU A 283 -4.16 94.51 19.34
C LEU A 283 -3.33 95.80 19.38
N GLU A 284 -2.65 96.15 18.28
CA GLU A 284 -1.90 97.42 18.15
C GLU A 284 -2.80 98.66 18.24
N ILE A 285 -4.09 98.56 17.88
CA ILE A 285 -5.03 99.69 17.80
C ILE A 285 -5.87 99.84 19.09
N ILE A 286 -6.00 98.79 19.89
CA ILE A 286 -6.93 98.74 21.04
C ILE A 286 -6.27 99.24 22.34
N HIS A 287 -7.00 100.01 23.16
CA HIS A 287 -6.53 100.49 24.46
C HIS A 287 -6.38 99.34 25.50
N ALA A 288 -5.32 99.38 26.32
CA ALA A 288 -4.94 98.30 27.24
C ALA A 288 -6.07 97.82 28.19
N SER A 289 -6.96 98.70 28.64
CA SER A 289 -8.09 98.34 29.50
C SER A 289 -9.16 97.46 28.81
N GLN A 290 -9.30 97.56 27.48
CA GLN A 290 -10.21 96.74 26.69
C GLN A 290 -9.59 95.37 26.37
N VAL A 291 -8.26 95.30 26.22
CA VAL A 291 -7.52 94.06 26.04
C VAL A 291 -7.68 93.13 27.24
N ASN A 292 -7.58 93.66 28.47
CA ASN A 292 -7.75 92.86 29.70
C ASN A 292 -9.14 92.22 29.80
N LYS A 293 -10.21 92.97 29.48
CA LYS A 293 -11.58 92.44 29.46
C LYS A 293 -11.75 91.31 28.44
N TYR A 294 -11.19 91.48 27.25
CA TYR A 294 -11.21 90.45 26.21
C TYR A 294 -10.42 89.19 26.61
N MET A 295 -9.28 89.36 27.28
CA MET A 295 -8.46 88.25 27.78
C MET A 295 -9.21 87.43 28.84
N GLU A 296 -9.87 88.09 29.81
CA GLU A 296 -10.71 87.42 30.81
C GLU A 296 -11.87 86.62 30.16
N GLU A 297 -12.55 87.20 29.16
CA GLU A 297 -13.57 86.49 28.40
C GLU A 297 -13.00 85.28 27.64
N MET A 298 -11.80 85.41 27.08
CA MET A 298 -11.14 84.34 26.34
C MET A 298 -10.63 83.23 27.22
N GLU A 299 -10.13 83.54 28.41
CA GLU A 299 -9.81 82.56 29.45
C GLU A 299 -11.05 81.77 29.85
N GLY A 300 -12.18 82.46 30.07
CA GLY A 300 -13.47 81.82 30.35
C GLY A 300 -13.91 80.87 29.23
N LYS A 301 -13.90 81.32 27.97
CA LYS A 301 -14.28 80.47 26.81
C LYS A 301 -13.29 79.31 26.60
N SER A 302 -12.01 79.52 26.87
CA SER A 302 -10.97 78.49 26.78
C SER A 302 -11.15 77.43 27.86
N ALA A 303 -11.39 77.84 29.11
CA ALA A 303 -11.69 76.94 30.21
C ALA A 303 -12.93 76.09 29.93
N LEU A 304 -14.01 76.70 29.43
CA LEU A 304 -15.22 75.97 29.02
C LEU A 304 -14.95 74.96 27.90
N THR A 305 -14.11 75.33 26.93
CA THR A 305 -13.73 74.45 25.83
C THR A 305 -12.93 73.25 26.35
N ILE A 306 -11.89 73.49 27.16
CA ILE A 306 -11.07 72.44 27.77
C ILE A 306 -11.94 71.51 28.63
N GLN A 307 -12.80 72.07 29.46
CA GLN A 307 -13.73 71.30 30.31
C GLN A 307 -14.69 70.46 29.46
N ARG A 308 -15.23 71.01 28.36
CA ARG A 308 -16.10 70.27 27.42
C ARG A 308 -15.35 69.11 26.77
N PHE A 309 -14.13 69.34 26.27
CA PHE A 309 -13.30 68.28 25.68
C PHE A 309 -12.92 67.22 26.71
N TRP A 310 -12.58 67.62 27.93
CA TRP A 310 -12.25 66.71 29.03
C TRP A 310 -13.44 65.84 29.43
N ARG A 311 -14.63 66.43 29.60
CA ARG A 311 -15.88 65.68 29.85
C ARG A 311 -16.13 64.65 28.74
N GLY A 312 -15.95 65.03 27.48
CA GLY A 312 -16.07 64.13 26.34
C GLY A 312 -15.00 63.02 26.31
N TYR A 313 -13.74 63.35 26.59
CA TYR A 313 -12.65 62.39 26.69
C TYR A 313 -12.91 61.37 27.81
N ARG A 314 -13.29 61.85 29.00
CA ARG A 314 -13.64 61.02 30.16
C ARG A 314 -14.76 60.04 29.81
N ALA A 315 -15.83 60.51 29.16
CA ALA A 315 -16.93 59.65 28.73
C ALA A 315 -16.47 58.57 27.73
N ARG A 316 -15.67 58.94 26.72
CA ARG A 316 -15.12 57.97 25.76
C ARG A 316 -14.19 56.96 26.42
N ARG A 317 -13.33 57.40 27.34
CA ARG A 317 -12.43 56.53 28.10
C ARG A 317 -13.22 55.52 28.92
N ASN A 318 -14.24 55.97 29.65
CA ASN A 318 -15.12 55.09 30.43
C ASN A 318 -15.84 54.09 29.51
N PHE A 319 -16.36 54.54 28.36
CA PHE A 319 -17.00 53.66 27.39
C PHE A 319 -16.03 52.62 26.81
N HIS A 320 -14.80 53.03 26.48
CA HIS A 320 -13.77 52.09 26.00
C HIS A 320 -13.42 51.05 27.05
N GLN A 321 -13.26 51.45 28.32
CA GLN A 321 -13.02 50.54 29.44
C GLN A 321 -14.20 49.57 29.62
N GLN A 322 -15.44 50.06 29.62
CA GLN A 322 -16.64 49.21 29.68
C GLN A 322 -16.73 48.25 28.49
N ARG A 323 -16.43 48.71 27.28
CA ARG A 323 -16.42 47.89 26.07
C ARG A 323 -15.36 46.80 26.14
N GLN A 324 -14.18 47.12 26.69
CA GLN A 324 -13.11 46.15 26.90
C GLN A 324 -13.50 45.11 27.96
N SER A 325 -14.02 45.55 29.11
CA SER A 325 -14.55 44.65 30.15
C SER A 325 -15.66 43.73 29.61
N LEU A 326 -16.57 44.24 28.76
CA LEU A 326 -17.60 43.43 28.10
C LEU A 326 -17.01 42.41 27.13
N LYS A 327 -15.94 42.75 26.40
CA LYS A 327 -15.24 41.78 25.54
C LYS A 327 -14.58 40.68 26.36
N GLU A 328 -13.91 41.04 27.44
CA GLU A 328 -13.27 40.10 28.37
C GLU A 328 -14.31 39.18 29.02
N TYR A 329 -15.43 39.74 29.48
CA TYR A 329 -16.55 38.96 30.02
C TYR A 329 -17.15 38.01 28.97
N LYS A 330 -17.41 38.48 27.74
CA LYS A 330 -17.90 37.61 26.66
C LYS A 330 -16.92 36.49 26.33
N ALA A 331 -15.63 36.78 26.29
CA ALA A 331 -14.59 35.77 26.09
C ALA A 331 -14.58 34.75 27.23
N ALA A 332 -14.64 35.21 28.48
CA ALA A 332 -14.73 34.35 29.66
C ALA A 332 -15.95 33.43 29.61
N VAL A 333 -17.13 33.95 29.23
CA VAL A 333 -18.35 33.14 29.07
C VAL A 333 -18.19 32.09 27.96
N ILE A 334 -17.56 32.43 26.83
CA ILE A 334 -17.30 31.48 25.75
C ILE A 334 -16.37 30.37 26.24
N ILE A 335 -15.29 30.72 26.94
CA ILE A 335 -14.32 29.76 27.50
C ILE A 335 -15.02 28.87 28.54
N GLN A 336 -15.79 29.45 29.47
CA GLN A 336 -16.54 28.70 30.47
C GLN A 336 -17.52 27.73 29.82
N ARG A 337 -18.31 28.17 28.82
CA ARG A 337 -19.22 27.29 28.06
C ARG A 337 -18.47 26.16 27.35
N ALA A 338 -17.33 26.46 26.75
CA ALA A 338 -16.50 25.46 26.10
C ALA A 338 -15.95 24.45 27.13
N ALA A 339 -15.52 24.91 28.31
CA ALA A 339 -15.06 24.08 29.40
C ALA A 339 -16.19 23.20 29.97
N TYR A 340 -17.39 23.74 30.17
CA TYR A 340 -18.56 22.95 30.57
C TYR A 340 -18.89 21.88 29.54
N LYS A 341 -18.92 22.21 28.25
CA LYS A 341 -19.12 21.22 27.17
C LYS A 341 -18.01 20.17 27.13
N PHE A 342 -16.77 20.58 27.35
CA PHE A 342 -15.63 19.67 27.44
C PHE A 342 -15.74 18.74 28.65
N LEU A 343 -16.10 19.26 29.82
CA LEU A 343 -16.32 18.48 31.03
C LEU A 343 -17.53 17.56 30.91
N GLU A 344 -18.59 17.99 30.25
CA GLU A 344 -19.75 17.15 29.92
C GLU A 344 -19.34 16.04 28.94
N LYS A 345 -18.58 16.37 27.89
CA LYS A 345 -17.99 15.39 26.97
C LYS A 345 -17.04 14.44 27.70
N ARG A 346 -16.31 14.93 28.72
CA ARG A 346 -15.44 14.12 29.60
C ARG A 346 -16.22 13.29 30.61
N ARG A 347 -17.42 13.70 31.06
CA ARG A 347 -18.31 12.86 31.88
C ARG A 347 -19.00 11.79 31.03
N ARG A 348 -19.42 12.14 29.81
CA ARG A 348 -19.99 11.21 28.83
C ARG A 348 -18.94 10.21 28.34
N ARG A 349 -17.68 10.62 28.22
CA ARG A 349 -16.55 9.70 28.19
C ARG A 349 -16.40 9.09 29.59
N ARG A 350 -17.12 8.01 29.89
CA ARG A 350 -16.85 7.25 31.11
C ARG A 350 -15.32 7.09 31.24
N PRO A 351 -14.69 7.45 32.37
CA PRO A 351 -13.36 6.92 32.63
C PRO A 351 -13.52 5.40 32.48
N LEU A 352 -12.71 4.75 31.65
CA LEU A 352 -12.53 3.32 31.84
C LEU A 352 -12.04 3.22 33.27
N SER A 353 -12.94 2.79 34.16
CA SER A 353 -12.59 2.29 35.46
C SER A 353 -11.37 1.38 35.24
N PRO A 354 -10.32 1.43 36.09
CA PRO A 354 -9.43 0.29 36.22
C PRO A 354 -10.35 -0.92 36.31
N TRP A 355 -10.21 -1.85 35.37
CA TRP A 355 -11.13 -2.96 35.18
C TRP A 355 -11.25 -3.66 36.54
N LYS A 356 -12.30 -3.32 37.29
CA LYS A 356 -12.72 -4.08 38.46
C LYS A 356 -13.49 -5.21 37.84
N ASP A 357 -12.99 -6.43 38.01
CA ASP A 357 -13.71 -7.62 37.61
C ASP A 357 -15.17 -7.44 38.01
N PRO A 358 -16.11 -7.38 37.05
CA PRO A 358 -17.51 -7.26 37.41
C PRO A 358 -17.84 -8.46 38.28
N LYS A 359 -18.41 -8.21 39.48
CA LYS A 359 -19.06 -9.28 40.25
C LYS A 359 -19.93 -10.05 39.25
N GLY A 360 -19.63 -11.34 39.08
CA GLY A 360 -20.16 -12.15 37.98
C GLY A 360 -21.65 -11.93 37.84
N LEU A 361 -22.09 -11.60 36.62
CA LEU A 361 -23.53 -11.53 36.32
C LEU A 361 -24.19 -12.82 36.84
N THR A 362 -25.22 -12.67 37.68
CA THR A 362 -26.10 -13.79 38.05
C THR A 362 -26.66 -14.38 36.76
N ASP A 363 -26.77 -15.71 36.66
CA ASP A 363 -27.13 -16.39 35.41
C ASP A 363 -28.48 -15.92 34.84
N GLU A 364 -29.40 -15.49 35.70
CA GLU A 364 -30.68 -14.87 35.31
C GLU A 364 -30.49 -13.56 34.51
N GLN A 365 -29.53 -12.72 34.91
CA GLN A 365 -29.21 -11.47 34.20
C GLN A 365 -28.49 -11.75 32.88
N ARG A 366 -27.69 -12.82 32.82
CA ARG A 366 -27.07 -13.25 31.56
C ARG A 366 -28.13 -13.70 30.57
N LEU A 367 -29.06 -14.56 30.99
CA LEU A 367 -30.18 -15.02 30.17
C LEU A 367 -31.07 -13.86 29.70
N ALA A 368 -31.39 -12.91 30.58
CA ALA A 368 -32.20 -11.74 30.20
C ALA A 368 -31.49 -10.81 29.20
N LEU A 369 -30.18 -10.64 29.32
CA LEU A 369 -29.39 -9.87 28.36
C LEU A 369 -29.22 -10.62 27.03
N GLN A 370 -29.03 -11.93 27.09
CA GLN A 370 -28.91 -12.77 25.92
C GLN A 370 -30.22 -12.81 25.13
N GLN A 371 -31.36 -12.93 25.81
CA GLN A 371 -32.68 -12.77 25.18
C GLN A 371 -32.84 -11.42 24.50
N LYS A 372 -32.42 -10.31 25.13
CA LYS A 372 -32.47 -8.98 24.48
C LYS A 372 -31.59 -8.88 23.24
N VAL A 373 -30.43 -9.53 23.24
CA VAL A 373 -29.53 -9.59 22.09
C VAL A 373 -30.14 -10.46 20.99
N ASP A 374 -30.68 -11.63 21.35
CA ASP A 374 -31.32 -12.55 20.41
C ASP A 374 -32.57 -11.93 19.78
N ASP A 375 -33.39 -11.21 20.54
CA ASP A 375 -34.55 -10.47 20.04
C ASP A 375 -34.13 -9.35 19.09
N TYR A 376 -33.03 -8.65 19.39
CA TYR A 376 -32.49 -7.62 18.49
C TYR A 376 -31.94 -8.22 17.19
N ILE A 377 -31.24 -9.36 17.26
CA ILE A 377 -30.72 -10.10 16.11
C ILE A 377 -31.87 -10.64 15.24
N LYS A 378 -32.96 -11.14 15.85
CA LYS A 378 -34.17 -11.57 15.13
C LYS A 378 -34.84 -10.41 14.40
N LEU A 379 -34.86 -9.21 15.00
CA LEU A 379 -35.42 -8.01 14.38
C LEU A 379 -34.50 -7.44 13.27
N HIS A 380 -33.20 -7.75 13.31
CA HIS A 380 -32.20 -7.23 12.37
C HIS A 380 -31.30 -8.37 11.84
N PRO A 381 -31.86 -9.29 11.02
CA PRO A 381 -31.08 -10.38 10.46
C PRO A 381 -29.97 -9.81 9.57
N ALA A 382 -28.73 -10.05 9.97
CA ALA A 382 -27.57 -9.68 9.16
C ALA A 382 -27.58 -10.49 7.86
N SER A 383 -27.09 -9.89 6.77
CA SER A 383 -26.85 -10.60 5.52
C SER A 383 -25.97 -11.83 5.82
N GLN A 384 -26.37 -13.00 5.32
CA GLN A 384 -25.61 -14.25 5.52
C GLN A 384 -24.21 -14.08 4.91
N MET A 385 -23.24 -13.76 5.76
CA MET A 385 -21.83 -13.83 5.44
C MET A 385 -21.33 -15.20 5.87
N SER A 386 -20.57 -15.88 4.99
CA SER A 386 -19.86 -17.11 5.34
C SER A 386 -18.98 -16.87 6.59
N GLU A 387 -18.88 -17.87 7.46
CA GLU A 387 -18.06 -17.82 8.68
C GLU A 387 -16.60 -17.49 8.36
N GLU A 388 -16.11 -17.95 7.21
CA GLU A 388 -14.77 -17.68 6.70
C GLU A 388 -14.59 -16.19 6.38
N MET A 389 -15.56 -15.58 5.68
CA MET A 389 -15.54 -14.15 5.35
C MET A 389 -15.62 -13.26 6.60
N SER A 390 -16.32 -13.70 7.63
CA SER A 390 -16.37 -13.02 8.94
C SER A 390 -15.02 -13.03 9.64
N LYS A 391 -14.36 -14.19 9.67
CA LYS A 391 -13.01 -14.35 10.24
C LYS A 391 -11.99 -13.51 9.46
N GLU A 392 -12.06 -13.50 8.14
CA GLU A 392 -11.20 -12.66 7.29
C GLU A 392 -11.42 -11.16 7.50
N LEU A 393 -12.67 -10.71 7.63
CA LEU A 393 -12.93 -9.30 7.95
C LEU A 393 -12.39 -8.93 9.33
N HIS A 394 -12.50 -9.83 10.31
CA HIS A 394 -11.95 -9.60 11.64
C HIS A 394 -10.42 -9.45 11.59
N THR A 395 -9.71 -10.35 10.91
CA THR A 395 -8.25 -10.26 10.77
C THR A 395 -7.84 -8.99 10.04
N GLN A 396 -8.50 -8.65 8.94
CA GLN A 396 -8.24 -7.39 8.21
C GLN A 396 -8.49 -6.14 9.06
N ALA A 397 -9.53 -6.15 9.90
CA ALA A 397 -9.80 -5.03 10.81
C ALA A 397 -8.72 -4.89 11.88
N GLN A 398 -8.25 -6.00 12.45
CA GLN A 398 -7.16 -6.01 13.43
C GLN A 398 -5.83 -5.54 12.81
N GLU A 399 -5.52 -5.98 11.59
CA GLU A 399 -4.34 -5.52 10.86
C GLU A 399 -4.36 -4.01 10.60
N LYS A 400 -5.50 -3.48 10.12
CA LYS A 400 -5.66 -2.03 9.90
C LYS A 400 -5.51 -1.24 11.20
N LEU A 401 -6.04 -1.75 12.31
CA LEU A 401 -5.89 -1.12 13.63
C LEU A 401 -4.42 -1.13 14.07
N ALA A 402 -3.71 -2.26 13.91
CA ALA A 402 -2.30 -2.36 14.25
C ALA A 402 -1.44 -1.38 13.42
N GLN A 403 -1.70 -1.27 12.12
CA GLN A 403 -1.04 -0.30 11.24
C GLN A 403 -1.31 1.15 11.67
N PHE A 404 -2.55 1.48 12.01
CA PHE A 404 -2.92 2.80 12.50
C PHE A 404 -2.20 3.15 13.81
N LEU A 405 -2.16 2.23 14.76
CA LEU A 405 -1.49 2.43 16.05
C LEU A 405 0.03 2.62 15.88
N LEU A 406 0.65 1.88 14.96
CA LEU A 406 2.06 2.05 14.64
C LEU A 406 2.34 3.44 14.05
N ARG A 407 1.52 3.88 13.08
CA ARG A 407 1.67 5.19 12.42
C ARG A 407 1.41 6.34 13.38
N SER A 408 0.39 6.22 14.24
CA SER A 408 0.04 7.22 15.24
C SER A 408 1.20 7.50 16.22
N ARG A 409 1.95 6.46 16.64
CA ARG A 409 3.14 6.66 17.49
C ARG A 409 4.25 7.43 16.78
N LEU A 410 4.48 7.19 15.50
CA LEU A 410 5.47 7.92 14.70
C LEU A 410 5.07 9.39 14.53
N ASP A 411 3.79 9.63 14.21
CA ASP A 411 3.24 10.98 14.06
C ASP A 411 3.31 11.78 15.36
N GLN A 412 3.05 11.14 16.50
CA GLN A 412 3.19 11.75 17.83
C GLN A 412 4.65 12.16 18.12
N ARG A 413 5.62 11.28 17.84
CA ARG A 413 7.05 11.62 18.01
C ARG A 413 7.47 12.78 17.11
N ALA A 414 6.99 12.78 15.86
CA ALA A 414 7.27 13.88 14.93
C ALA A 414 6.61 15.20 15.36
N ALA A 415 5.44 15.16 15.98
CA ALA A 415 4.79 16.33 16.55
C ALA A 415 5.55 16.86 17.78
N GLN A 416 5.93 15.98 18.71
CA GLN A 416 6.75 16.35 19.87
C GLN A 416 8.08 16.98 19.45
N ARG A 417 8.77 16.41 18.45
CA ARG A 417 10.01 16.99 17.92
C ARG A 417 9.80 18.39 17.34
N ARG A 418 8.68 18.63 16.64
CA ARG A 418 8.33 19.96 16.11
C ARG A 418 8.07 20.94 17.25
N GLU A 419 7.33 20.54 18.27
CA GLU A 419 7.07 21.37 19.45
C GLU A 419 8.35 21.72 20.20
N THR A 420 9.27 20.75 20.41
CA THR A 420 10.56 21.02 21.04
C THR A 420 11.43 21.98 20.23
N LEU A 421 11.43 21.85 18.89
CA LEU A 421 12.16 22.76 18.01
C LEU A 421 11.57 24.17 18.05
N LEU A 422 10.24 24.30 18.03
CA LEU A 422 9.58 25.60 18.16
C LEU A 422 9.88 26.27 19.50
N ALA A 423 9.87 25.50 20.59
CA ALA A 423 10.26 26.00 21.90
C ALA A 423 11.71 26.50 21.91
N GLN A 424 12.63 25.74 21.33
CA GLN A 424 14.03 26.14 21.19
C GLN A 424 14.20 27.41 20.35
N VAL A 425 13.53 27.49 19.19
CA VAL A 425 13.57 28.69 18.35
C VAL A 425 13.03 29.91 19.09
N ASN A 426 11.93 29.76 19.83
CA ASN A 426 11.38 30.86 20.61
C ASN A 426 12.33 31.32 21.72
N THR A 427 13.00 30.39 22.43
CA THR A 427 14.01 30.76 23.42
C THR A 427 15.19 31.46 22.78
N ASP A 428 15.65 31.01 21.62
CA ASP A 428 16.75 31.64 20.89
C ASP A 428 16.36 33.05 20.39
N VAL A 429 15.13 33.23 19.91
CA VAL A 429 14.59 34.54 19.53
C VAL A 429 14.50 35.47 20.73
N GLU A 430 13.98 35.01 21.87
CA GLU A 430 13.93 35.81 23.10
C GLU A 430 15.32 36.21 23.59
N LEU A 431 16.31 35.31 23.49
CA LEU A 431 17.71 35.62 23.80
C LEU A 431 18.25 36.71 22.87
N LEU A 432 18.02 36.59 21.55
CA LEU A 432 18.48 37.58 20.57
C LEU A 432 17.80 38.95 20.73
N MET A 433 16.49 38.96 21.02
CA MET A 433 15.74 40.20 21.27
C MET A 433 16.22 40.93 22.52
N ASN A 434 16.76 40.19 23.50
CA ASN A 434 17.31 40.74 24.74
C ASN A 434 18.84 40.88 24.72
N ALA A 435 19.47 40.87 23.53
CA ALA A 435 20.92 40.99 23.41
C ALA A 435 21.42 42.34 23.97
N PRO A 436 22.41 42.35 24.87
CA PRO A 436 22.98 43.58 25.40
C PRO A 436 23.69 44.35 24.28
N GLY A 437 23.62 45.69 24.33
CA GLY A 437 24.37 46.53 23.40
C GLY A 437 25.88 46.32 23.51
N LEU A 438 26.60 46.45 22.38
CA LEU A 438 28.04 46.15 22.24
C LEU A 438 28.97 46.90 23.22
N THR A 439 28.50 47.98 23.85
CA THR A 439 29.26 48.75 24.84
C THR A 439 29.12 48.23 26.28
N LYS A 440 28.20 47.30 26.54
CA LYS A 440 27.87 46.75 27.87
C LYS A 440 28.14 45.25 28.02
N THR A 441 28.68 44.60 26.99
CA THR A 441 28.89 43.15 26.93
C THR A 441 30.04 42.70 27.84
N THR A 442 29.75 41.73 28.72
CA THR A 442 30.71 41.03 29.57
C THR A 442 31.10 39.68 28.94
N GLU A 443 32.28 39.11 29.26
CA GLU A 443 32.69 37.78 28.74
C GLU A 443 31.67 36.66 29.04
N LYS A 444 30.99 36.75 30.19
CA LYS A 444 29.94 35.80 30.59
C LYS A 444 28.69 35.86 29.71
N ASP A 445 28.43 37.00 29.08
CA ASP A 445 27.29 37.15 28.17
C ASP A 445 27.60 36.49 26.81
N LEU A 446 28.88 36.43 26.41
CA LEU A 446 29.30 35.80 25.16
C LEU A 446 29.00 34.29 25.15
N ASP A 447 29.22 33.62 26.29
CA ASP A 447 28.97 32.17 26.43
C ASP A 447 27.48 31.81 26.25
N VAL A 448 26.56 32.75 26.51
CA VAL A 448 25.12 32.55 26.34
C VAL A 448 24.71 32.57 24.86
N PHE A 449 25.42 33.34 24.02
CA PHE A 449 25.14 33.46 22.59
C PHE A 449 25.98 32.51 21.71
N MET A 450 26.89 31.74 22.31
CA MET A 450 27.64 30.72 21.58
C MET A 450 26.80 29.45 21.39
N SER A 451 26.83 28.89 20.17
CA SER A 451 26.27 27.57 19.93
C SER A 451 26.98 26.52 20.79
N ARG A 452 26.20 25.67 21.48
CA ARG A 452 26.74 24.52 22.23
C ARG A 452 27.44 23.49 21.34
N SER A 453 27.22 23.56 20.02
CA SER A 453 27.85 22.66 19.05
C SER A 453 29.14 23.28 18.51
N ILE A 454 30.26 22.64 18.81
CA ILE A 454 31.62 23.06 18.40
C ILE A 454 31.75 23.22 16.87
N PRO A 455 31.19 22.33 16.02
CA PRO A 455 31.27 22.49 14.57
C PRO A 455 30.54 23.74 14.05
N VAL A 456 29.38 24.08 14.63
CA VAL A 456 28.61 25.27 14.21
C VAL A 456 29.30 26.54 14.70
N ALA A 457 29.79 26.55 15.94
CA ALA A 457 30.54 27.67 16.49
C ALA A 457 31.84 27.95 15.69
N THR A 458 32.57 26.90 15.30
CA THR A 458 33.78 27.04 14.48
C THR A 458 33.47 27.53 13.07
N LYS A 459 32.43 27.02 12.40
CA LYS A 459 31.98 27.51 11.08
C LYS A 459 31.51 28.98 11.16
N ALA A 460 30.75 29.34 12.18
CA ALA A 460 30.33 30.73 12.41
C ALA A 460 31.53 31.66 12.60
N ARG A 461 32.53 31.24 13.38
CA ARG A 461 33.78 32.00 13.57
C ARG A 461 34.56 32.17 12.26
N GLN A 462 34.65 31.12 11.45
CA GLN A 462 35.29 31.19 10.13
C GLN A 462 34.55 32.17 9.21
N SER A 463 33.22 32.08 9.13
CA SER A 463 32.37 32.99 8.35
C SER A 463 32.50 34.45 8.80
N HIS A 464 32.57 34.70 10.09
CA HIS A 464 32.80 36.05 10.60
C HIS A 464 34.19 36.57 10.23
N ASN A 465 35.21 35.73 10.32
CA ASN A 465 36.58 36.10 9.93
C ASN A 465 36.71 36.36 8.43
N THR A 466 36.01 35.62 7.57
CA THR A 466 35.98 35.89 6.12
C THR A 466 35.25 37.20 5.84
N MET A 467 34.11 37.46 6.50
CA MET A 467 33.40 38.74 6.41
C MET A 467 34.27 39.92 6.82
N LEU A 468 34.99 39.83 7.95
CA LEU A 468 35.92 40.88 8.41
C LEU A 468 37.08 41.12 7.44
N LYS A 469 37.62 40.04 6.85
CA LYS A 469 38.65 40.14 5.81
C LYS A 469 38.11 40.88 4.59
N TYR A 470 36.89 40.55 4.15
CA TYR A 470 36.20 41.21 3.05
C TYR A 470 35.96 42.71 3.33
N THR A 471 35.51 43.07 4.54
CA THR A 471 35.28 44.49 4.91
C THR A 471 36.57 45.32 4.83
N ARG A 472 37.72 44.71 5.14
CA ARG A 472 39.05 45.34 5.09
C ARG A 472 39.66 45.40 3.69
N TRP A 473 39.02 44.84 2.66
CA TRP A 473 39.55 44.92 1.30
C TRP A 473 39.39 46.33 0.70
N PRO A 474 40.34 46.76 -0.15
CA PRO A 474 40.20 48.00 -0.90
C PRO A 474 38.96 47.96 -1.81
N TRP A 475 38.34 49.13 -2.02
CA TRP A 475 37.06 49.27 -2.74
C TRP A 475 37.06 48.61 -4.14
N TRP A 476 38.19 48.62 -4.86
CA TRP A 476 38.32 47.98 -6.19
C TRP A 476 38.17 46.45 -6.17
N LYS A 477 38.36 45.78 -5.02
CA LYS A 477 38.19 44.32 -4.87
C LYS A 477 36.76 43.95 -4.48
N LYS A 478 35.94 44.94 -4.14
CA LYS A 478 34.52 44.79 -3.82
C LYS A 478 33.62 45.04 -5.04
N LEU A 479 34.20 45.55 -6.13
CA LEU A 479 33.54 45.75 -7.41
C LEU A 479 33.48 44.42 -8.17
N GLY A 480 32.34 43.76 -8.07
CA GLY A 480 32.04 42.48 -8.71
C GLY A 480 30.88 41.74 -8.03
N ASP A 481 30.73 41.89 -6.72
CA ASP A 481 29.74 41.17 -5.91
C ASP A 481 28.43 41.94 -5.65
N GLU A 482 28.29 43.19 -6.10
CA GLU A 482 27.03 43.96 -5.99
C GLU A 482 25.85 43.34 -6.78
N PHE A 483 26.08 42.27 -7.54
CA PHE A 483 25.07 41.53 -8.31
C PHE A 483 24.79 40.11 -7.81
N MET A 484 25.42 39.67 -6.71
CA MET A 484 25.12 38.38 -6.09
C MET A 484 24.29 38.65 -4.82
N GLU A 485 23.03 38.22 -4.82
CA GLU A 485 22.16 38.26 -3.64
C GLU A 485 22.88 37.64 -2.42
N ASP A 486 22.76 38.28 -1.25
CA ASP A 486 23.47 38.00 0.02
C ASP A 486 23.36 36.56 0.57
N ASP A 487 22.68 35.63 -0.12
CA ASP A 487 22.44 34.24 0.31
C ASP A 487 23.27 33.19 -0.47
N VAL A 488 24.12 33.57 -1.42
CA VAL A 488 24.95 32.59 -2.16
C VAL A 488 26.29 32.39 -1.46
N ILE A 489 26.34 31.35 -0.63
CA ILE A 489 27.58 30.75 -0.13
C ILE A 489 28.48 30.40 -1.34
N PRO A 490 29.77 30.80 -1.36
CA PRO A 490 30.67 30.47 -2.47
C PRO A 490 30.70 28.96 -2.78
N ASP A 491 30.55 28.63 -4.07
CA ASP A 491 30.42 27.27 -4.63
C ASP A 491 31.56 26.30 -4.23
N ASP A 492 32.69 26.82 -3.76
CA ASP A 492 33.81 26.01 -3.26
C ASP A 492 33.48 25.23 -1.98
N ALA A 493 32.43 25.60 -1.23
CA ALA A 493 31.99 24.86 -0.06
C ALA A 493 31.07 23.66 -0.37
N LEU A 494 30.34 23.67 -1.50
CA LEU A 494 29.42 22.57 -1.87
C LEU A 494 30.16 21.33 -2.37
N ASN A 495 31.35 21.50 -2.96
CA ASN A 495 32.17 20.37 -3.42
C ASN A 495 32.80 19.56 -2.27
N ALA A 496 32.98 20.15 -1.09
CA ALA A 496 33.49 19.45 0.09
C ALA A 496 32.39 18.64 0.83
N GLU A 497 31.14 19.09 0.77
CA GLU A 497 30.00 18.41 1.43
C GLU A 497 29.48 17.20 0.62
N LEU A 498 29.64 17.16 -0.71
CA LEU A 498 29.28 15.97 -1.51
C LEU A 498 30.26 14.79 -1.35
N GLY A 499 31.52 15.05 -1.01
CA GLY A 499 32.54 14.01 -0.79
C GLY A 499 32.46 13.31 0.57
N THR A 500 31.78 13.90 1.55
CA THR A 500 31.74 13.40 2.94
C THR A 500 30.40 12.78 3.34
N LEU A 501 29.34 12.95 2.54
CA LEU A 501 28.02 12.35 2.76
C LEU A 501 27.83 10.96 2.12
N PHE A 502 28.82 10.45 1.38
CA PHE A 502 28.80 9.10 0.78
C PHE A 502 29.94 8.21 1.33
N ILE A 503 29.91 7.95 2.63
CA ILE A 503 30.60 6.79 3.22
C ILE A 503 29.53 5.94 3.90
N GLY A 504 28.93 5.05 3.12
CA GLY A 504 27.90 4.13 3.59
C GLY A 504 27.42 3.19 2.47
N GLY A 505 28.22 2.15 2.19
CA GLY A 505 27.74 0.98 1.45
C GLY A 505 28.59 0.54 0.25
N ARG A 506 29.76 -0.06 0.50
CA ARG A 506 30.35 -1.07 -0.39
C ARG A 506 30.88 -2.24 0.43
N LYS A 507 29.97 -3.14 0.81
CA LYS A 507 29.95 -4.58 0.54
C LYS A 507 28.84 -5.19 1.40
#